data_AF-V3ZSL3-F1
#
_entry.id   AF-V3ZSL3-F1
#
_cell.length_a   1.000
_cell.length_b   1.000
_cell.length_c   1.000
_cell.angle_alpha   90.00
_cell.angle_beta   90.00
_cell.angle_gamma   90.00
#
_symmetry.space_group_name_H-M   'P 1'
#
loop_
_entity.id
_entity.type
_entity.pdbx_description
1 polymer ?
#
loop_
_entity_poly.entity_id
_entity_poly.type
_entity_poly.pdbx_seq_one_letter_code
_entity_poly.pdbx_strand_id
1 'polypeptide(L)' 'TPISLAEAGFYYLQYEDTVECFVCRYKLKEWQSDDCAWDEHRRHSPHCLYLK' A
#
# COMPACT_ATOMS: atom_id res chain seq x y z
N THR A 1 -2.90 -6.42 -7.48
CA THR A 1 -4.30 -6.92 -7.39
C THR A 1 -4.85 -6.62 -6.00
N PRO A 2 -6.17 -6.73 -5.74
CA PRO A 2 -6.70 -6.52 -4.39
C PRO A 2 -6.05 -7.39 -3.30
N ILE A 3 -5.73 -8.66 -3.64
CA ILE A 3 -5.05 -9.59 -2.72
C ILE A 3 -3.63 -9.08 -2.39
N SER A 4 -2.83 -8.73 -3.41
CA SER A 4 -1.45 -8.27 -3.18
C SER A 4 -1.39 -6.95 -2.39
N LEU A 5 -2.38 -6.07 -2.59
CA LEU A 5 -2.52 -4.83 -1.82
C LEU A 5 -2.85 -5.12 -0.35
N ALA A 6 -3.81 -6.01 -0.09
CA ALA A 6 -4.20 -6.40 1.25
C ALA A 6 -3.05 -7.11 2.00
N GLU A 7 -2.31 -7.98 1.33
CA GLU A 7 -1.11 -8.62 1.87
C GLU A 7 -0.02 -7.60 2.23
N ALA A 8 0.16 -6.54 1.43
CA ALA A 8 1.04 -5.43 1.76
C ALA A 8 0.49 -4.49 2.85
N GLY A 9 -0.66 -4.82 3.46
CA GLY A 9 -1.25 -4.08 4.56
C GLY A 9 -2.10 -2.88 4.15
N PHE A 10 -2.52 -2.82 2.89
CA PHE A 10 -3.37 -1.75 2.37
C PHE A 10 -4.86 -2.12 2.37
N TYR A 11 -5.71 -1.12 2.63
CA TYR A 11 -7.16 -1.19 2.38
C TYR A 11 -7.61 -0.06 1.45
N TYR A 12 -8.62 -0.32 0.63
CA TYR A 12 -9.14 0.62 -0.35
C TYR A 12 -9.99 1.72 0.30
N LEU A 13 -9.76 2.99 -0.09
CA LEU A 13 -10.47 4.15 0.45
C LEU A 13 -11.78 4.50 -0.28
N GLN A 14 -12.21 3.68 -1.24
CA GLN A 14 -13.42 3.95 -2.05
C GLN A 14 -13.32 5.23 -2.89
N TYR A 15 -12.09 5.62 -3.24
CA TYR A 15 -11.79 6.77 -4.07
C TYR A 15 -10.66 6.44 -5.04
N GLU A 16 -10.96 6.49 -6.35
CA GLU A 16 -10.04 6.17 -7.44
C GLU A 16 -9.33 4.82 -7.23
N ASP A 17 -8.01 4.78 -7.24
CA ASP A 17 -7.18 3.62 -6.92
C ASP A 17 -6.45 3.79 -5.56
N THR A 18 -6.97 4.69 -4.72
CA THR A 18 -6.30 5.09 -3.48
C THR A 18 -6.46 4.04 -2.39
N VAL A 19 -5.34 3.62 -1.81
CA VAL A 19 -5.29 2.72 -0.66
C VAL A 19 -4.54 3.34 0.52
N GLU A 20 -4.79 2.85 1.74
CA GLU A 20 -4.12 3.30 2.97
C GLU A 20 -3.63 2.11 3.79
N CYS A 21 -2.43 2.22 4.37
CA CYS A 21 -1.94 1.20 5.28
C CYS A 21 -2.66 1.25 6.63
N PHE A 22 -3.12 0.10 7.14
CA PHE A 22 -3.80 0.03 8.44
C PHE A 22 -2.91 0.33 9.66
N VAL A 23 -1.59 0.27 9.50
CA VAL A 23 -0.60 0.53 10.57
C VAL A 23 0.01 1.93 10.46
N CYS A 24 0.74 2.22 9.39
CA CYS A 24 1.49 3.48 9.28
C CYS A 24 0.70 4.64 8.67
N ARG A 25 -0.54 4.39 8.21
CA ARG A 25 -1.41 5.41 7.59
C ARG A 25 -0.87 6.03 6.30
N TYR A 26 0.18 5.43 5.72
CA TYR A 26 0.67 5.83 4.41
C TYR A 26 -0.42 5.58 3.35
N LYS A 27 -0.69 6.59 2.53
CA LYS A 27 -1.64 6.55 1.42
C LYS A 27 -0.91 6.49 0.11
N LEU A 28 -1.38 5.65 -0.80
CA LEU A 28 -0.83 5.48 -2.13
C LEU A 28 -1.96 5.43 -3.16
N LYS A 29 -1.72 6.03 -4.33
CA LYS A 29 -2.61 6.14 -5.49
C LYS A 29 -1.76 6.20 -6.76
N GLU A 30 -2.40 6.26 -7.92
CA GLU A 30 -1.75 6.32 -9.24
C GLU A 30 -0.90 5.08 -9.57
N TRP A 31 -1.44 3.91 -9.23
CA TRP A 31 -0.82 2.60 -9.44
C TRP A 31 -0.57 2.33 -10.93
N GLN A 32 0.65 1.91 -11.23
CA GLN A 32 1.07 1.41 -12.54
C GLN A 32 0.99 -0.12 -12.59
N SER A 33 0.94 -0.67 -13.81
CA SER A 33 0.83 -2.11 -14.02
C SER A 33 2.03 -2.92 -13.52
N ASP A 34 3.19 -2.28 -13.41
CA ASP A 34 4.47 -2.85 -12.98
C ASP A 34 4.78 -2.59 -11.49
N ASP A 35 3.90 -1.88 -10.77
CA ASP A 35 4.10 -1.61 -9.35
C ASP A 35 3.93 -2.87 -8.49
N CYS A 36 4.84 -3.03 -7.52
CA CYS A 36 4.76 -4.04 -6.49
C CYS A 36 4.33 -3.39 -5.16
N ALA A 37 3.19 -3.82 -4.62
CA ALA A 37 2.61 -3.21 -3.42
C ALA A 37 3.55 -3.24 -2.19
N TRP A 38 4.32 -4.32 -2.03
CA TRP A 38 5.30 -4.44 -0.96
C TRP A 38 6.48 -3.49 -1.13
N ASP A 39 6.98 -3.35 -2.36
CA ASP A 39 8.13 -2.51 -2.66
C ASP A 39 7.75 -1.03 -2.51
N GLU A 40 6.59 -0.63 -3.03
CA GLU A 40 6.07 0.73 -2.85
C GLU A 40 5.87 1.06 -1.37
N HIS A 41 5.28 0.15 -0.59
CA HIS A 41 5.10 0.36 0.85
C HIS A 41 6.44 0.48 1.58
N ARG A 42 7.41 -0.39 1.29
CA ARG A 42 8.74 -0.38 1.92
C ARG A 42 9.53 0.87 1.53
N ARG A 43 9.45 1.29 0.26
CA ARG A 43 10.16 2.45 -0.28
C ARG A 43 9.65 3.75 0.33
N HIS A 44 8.33 3.89 0.47
CA HIS A 44 7.70 5.13 0.91
C HIS A 44 7.40 5.19 2.41
N SER A 45 7.28 4.06 3.11
CA SER A 45 7.09 3.98 4.56
C SER A 45 8.06 2.98 5.21
N PRO A 46 9.38 3.23 5.15
CA PRO A 46 10.40 2.28 5.65
C PRO A 46 10.34 2.03 7.17
N HIS A 47 9.58 2.84 7.91
CA HIS A 47 9.40 2.70 9.35
C HIS A 47 8.04 2.10 9.75
N CYS A 48 7.23 1.64 8.79
CA CYS A 48 5.97 0.96 9.06
C CYS A 48 6.21 -0.29 9.91
N LEU A 49 5.53 -0.39 11.06
CA LEU A 49 5.67 -1.55 11.96
C LEU A 49 5.09 -2.84 11.38
N TYR A 50 4.22 -2.75 10.37
CA TYR A 50 3.70 -3.92 9.67
C TYR A 50 4.76 -4.60 8.80
N LEU A 51 5.73 -3.84 8.29
CA LEU A 51 6.78 -4.33 7.40
C LEU A 51 8.00 -4.87 8.17
N LYS A 52 7.95 -4.89 9.51
CA LYS A 52 9.03 -5.41 10.37
C LYS A 52 8.84 -6.88 10.67
#